data_AF-A0A944CCK1-F1
#
_entry.id   AF-A0A944CCK1-F1
#
_cell.length_a   1.000
_cell.length_b   1.000
_cell.length_c   1.000
_cell.angle_alpha   90.00
_cell.angle_beta   90.00
_cell.angle_gamma   90.00
#
_symmetry.space_group_name_H-M   'P 1'
#
loop_
_entity.id
_entity.type
_entity.pdbx_description
1 polymer ?
#
loop_
_entity_poly.entity_id
_entity_poly.type
_entity_poly.pdbx_seq_one_letter_code
_entity_poly.pdbx_strand_id
1 'polypeptide(L)'
;MFSWLPAGLAWLSDLIGFGLAVFLAYGGLAGATIAFASRLDPRTPKRLSSVLSVALLCVSVWNFSALHHDRQAEVDRLQAVIVSMAKQAAEWRKVARHQQELAAARLENNALLQEQIDDYDVALATGAVGACDADDEYLRRMRAIQFD
;
A
#
# COMPACT_ATOMS: atom_id res chain seq x y z
N MET A 1 -5.02 -15.51 22.87
CA MET A 1 -4.48 -15.31 24.24
C MET A 1 -2.97 -15.51 24.22
N PHE A 2 -2.20 -14.61 23.58
CA PHE A 2 -0.72 -14.57 23.61
C PHE A 2 -0.24 -13.17 23.17
N SER A 3 -0.26 -12.19 24.06
CA SER A 3 0.04 -10.77 23.75
C SER A 3 1.51 -10.36 23.95
N TRP A 4 2.43 -11.32 24.08
CA TRP A 4 3.84 -11.06 24.49
C TRP A 4 4.88 -11.52 23.47
N LEU A 5 4.48 -12.01 22.30
CA LEU A 5 5.42 -12.43 21.25
C LEU A 5 5.91 -11.21 20.47
N PRO A 6 7.22 -11.09 20.18
CA PRO A 6 7.74 -10.02 19.34
C PRO A 6 7.05 -10.06 17.97
N ALA A 7 6.81 -8.89 17.35
CA ALA A 7 6.04 -8.77 16.10
C ALA A 7 6.52 -9.71 14.96
N GLY A 8 7.80 -10.08 14.97
CA GLY A 8 8.40 -11.05 14.05
C GLY A 8 8.06 -12.53 14.30
N LEU A 9 7.30 -12.88 15.36
CA LEU A 9 6.85 -14.23 15.68
C LEU A 9 5.31 -14.38 15.70
N ALA A 10 4.57 -13.26 15.74
CA ALA A 10 3.11 -13.27 15.70
C ALA A 10 2.56 -13.88 14.39
N TRP A 11 3.27 -13.69 13.28
CA TRP A 11 2.88 -14.28 11.99
C TRP A 11 2.94 -15.82 12.02
N LEU A 12 3.86 -16.43 12.77
CA LEU A 12 3.95 -17.89 12.89
C LEU A 12 2.75 -18.47 13.62
N SER A 13 2.30 -17.84 14.70
CA SER A 13 1.09 -18.28 15.42
C SER A 13 -0.16 -18.13 14.57
N ASP A 14 -0.28 -17.06 13.78
CA ASP A 14 -1.42 -16.85 12.90
C ASP A 14 -1.43 -17.88 11.75
N LEU A 15 -0.25 -18.22 11.20
CA LEU A 15 -0.11 -19.20 10.12
C LEU A 15 -0.42 -20.62 10.61
N ILE A 16 0.01 -20.97 11.83
CA ILE A 16 -0.32 -22.25 12.47
C ILE A 16 -1.82 -22.31 12.80
N GLY A 17 -2.39 -21.24 13.35
CA GLY A 17 -3.82 -21.17 13.67
C GLY A 17 -4.70 -21.29 12.43
N PHE A 18 -4.34 -20.58 11.36
CA PHE A 18 -5.02 -20.68 10.06
C PHE A 18 -4.89 -22.08 9.46
N GLY A 19 -3.67 -22.64 9.43
CA GLY A 19 -3.42 -23.99 8.92
C GLY A 19 -4.23 -25.05 9.67
N LEU A 20 -4.34 -24.91 11.00
CA LEU A 20 -5.14 -25.80 11.84
C LEU A 20 -6.65 -25.66 11.53
N ALA A 21 -7.17 -24.44 11.42
CA ALA A 21 -8.58 -24.20 11.13
C ALA A 21 -8.99 -24.77 9.75
N VAL A 22 -8.15 -24.56 8.74
CA VAL A 22 -8.34 -25.14 7.40
C VAL A 22 -8.28 -26.66 7.47
N PHE A 23 -7.28 -27.23 8.16
CA PHE A 23 -7.15 -28.67 8.32
C PHE A 23 -8.37 -29.29 9.02
N LEU A 24 -8.92 -28.65 10.05
CA LEU A 24 -10.13 -29.10 10.75
C LEU A 24 -11.38 -28.96 9.88
N ALA A 25 -11.50 -27.88 9.11
CA ALA A 25 -12.64 -27.65 8.22
C ALA A 25 -12.72 -28.72 7.12
N TYR A 26 -11.62 -28.91 6.38
CA TYR A 26 -11.55 -29.88 5.29
C TYR A 26 -11.42 -31.32 5.79
N GLY A 27 -10.67 -31.53 6.88
CA GLY A 27 -10.53 -32.83 7.54
C GLY A 27 -11.85 -33.32 8.14
N GLY A 28 -12.65 -32.43 8.72
CA GLY A 28 -14.01 -32.75 9.18
C GLY A 28 -14.92 -33.17 8.01
N LEU A 29 -14.84 -32.48 6.88
CA LEU A 29 -15.63 -32.82 5.69
C LEU A 29 -15.23 -34.20 5.12
N ALA A 30 -13.93 -34.43 4.92
CA ALA A 30 -13.40 -35.71 4.45
C ALA A 30 -13.67 -36.84 5.44
N GLY A 31 -13.54 -36.58 6.74
CA GLY A 31 -13.87 -37.53 7.79
C GLY A 31 -15.36 -37.88 7.78
N ALA A 32 -16.24 -36.91 7.56
CA ALA A 32 -17.68 -37.14 7.47
C ALA A 32 -18.06 -37.98 6.24
N THR A 33 -17.44 -37.75 5.08
CA THR A 33 -17.71 -38.54 3.87
C THR A 33 -17.21 -39.98 4.04
N ILE A 34 -16.03 -40.19 4.61
CA ILE A 34 -15.50 -41.52 4.92
C ILE A 34 -16.37 -42.23 5.98
N ALA A 35 -16.75 -41.53 7.05
CA ALA A 35 -17.62 -42.06 8.09
C ALA A 35 -19.01 -42.42 7.54
N PHE A 36 -19.52 -41.67 6.57
CA PHE A 36 -20.78 -42.01 5.90
C PHE A 36 -20.63 -43.20 4.95
N ALA A 37 -19.55 -43.26 4.17
CA ALA A 37 -19.27 -44.36 3.26
C ALA A 37 -19.05 -45.70 3.98
N SER A 38 -18.51 -45.67 5.22
CA SER A 38 -18.29 -46.89 6.01
C SER A 38 -19.57 -47.64 6.34
N ARG A 39 -20.77 -47.01 6.25
CA ARG A 39 -22.07 -47.69 6.40
C ARG A 39 -22.33 -48.79 5.37
N LEU A 40 -21.58 -48.80 4.26
CA LEU A 40 -21.64 -49.84 3.25
C LEU A 40 -20.96 -51.13 3.72
N ASP A 41 -20.08 -51.05 4.73
CA ASP A 41 -19.47 -52.23 5.34
C ASP A 41 -20.42 -52.84 6.39
N PRO A 42 -20.83 -54.11 6.24
CA PRO A 42 -21.73 -54.79 7.19
C PRO A 42 -21.14 -54.94 8.59
N ARG A 43 -19.83 -54.78 8.78
CA ARG A 43 -19.17 -54.88 10.09
C ARG A 43 -19.29 -53.60 10.92
N THR A 44 -19.73 -52.48 10.33
CA THR A 44 -19.82 -51.21 11.04
C THR A 44 -21.23 -50.95 11.59
N PRO A 45 -21.36 -50.53 12.87
CA PRO A 45 -22.65 -50.16 13.42
C PRO A 45 -23.15 -48.84 12.79
N LYS A 46 -24.18 -48.97 11.93
CA LYS A 46 -24.76 -47.85 11.15
C LYS A 46 -25.09 -46.61 11.99
N ARG A 47 -25.61 -46.80 13.22
CA ARG A 47 -25.94 -45.69 14.13
C ARG A 47 -24.71 -44.90 14.56
N LEU A 48 -23.59 -45.58 14.83
CA LEU A 48 -22.36 -44.95 15.29
C LEU A 48 -21.69 -44.17 14.15
N SER A 49 -21.64 -44.77 12.96
CA SER A 49 -21.21 -44.09 11.74
C SER A 49 -22.08 -42.86 11.45
N SER A 50 -23.40 -42.94 11.64
CA SER A 50 -24.29 -41.78 11.49
C SER A 50 -23.95 -40.64 12.41
N VAL A 51 -23.86 -40.91 13.71
CA VAL A 51 -23.55 -39.86 14.70
C VAL A 51 -22.18 -39.24 14.41
N LEU A 52 -21.18 -40.06 14.07
CA LEU A 52 -19.84 -39.58 13.74
C LEU A 52 -19.84 -38.70 12.47
N SER A 53 -20.55 -39.12 11.42
CA SER A 53 -20.64 -38.33 10.18
C SER A 53 -21.29 -36.97 10.39
N VAL A 54 -22.35 -36.90 11.20
CA VAL A 54 -23.04 -35.64 11.53
C VAL A 54 -22.16 -34.75 12.40
N ALA A 55 -21.50 -35.31 13.42
CA ALA A 55 -20.60 -34.56 14.29
C ALA A 55 -19.44 -33.92 13.51
N LEU A 56 -18.81 -34.67 12.61
CA LEU A 56 -17.72 -34.17 11.76
C LEU A 56 -18.19 -33.11 10.75
N LEU A 57 -19.40 -33.26 10.20
CA LEU A 57 -20.05 -32.24 9.38
C LEU A 57 -20.30 -30.94 10.16
N CYS A 58 -20.83 -31.03 11.38
CA CYS A 58 -21.06 -29.85 12.22
C CYS A 58 -19.76 -29.10 12.52
N VAL A 59 -18.68 -29.82 12.85
CA VAL A 59 -17.35 -29.21 13.07
C VAL A 59 -16.82 -28.56 11.79
N SER A 60 -16.99 -29.21 10.64
CA SER A 60 -16.60 -28.66 9.35
C SER A 60 -17.34 -27.35 9.03
N VAL A 61 -18.67 -27.36 9.11
CA VAL A 61 -19.52 -26.19 8.83
C VAL A 61 -19.19 -25.04 9.78
N TRP A 62 -19.00 -25.31 11.06
CA TRP A 62 -18.61 -24.29 12.04
C TRP A 62 -17.30 -23.59 11.66
N ASN A 63 -16.26 -24.38 11.34
CA ASN A 63 -14.96 -23.82 10.95
C ASN A 63 -15.03 -23.07 9.62
N PHE A 64 -15.77 -23.57 8.62
CA PHE A 64 -15.98 -22.84 7.37
C PHE A 64 -16.71 -21.51 7.59
N SER A 65 -17.74 -21.49 8.44
CA SER A 65 -18.48 -20.27 8.76
C SER A 65 -17.61 -19.24 9.47
N ALA A 66 -16.81 -19.67 10.45
CA ALA A 66 -15.88 -18.81 11.15
C ALA A 66 -14.81 -18.24 10.19
N LEU A 67 -14.20 -19.11 9.38
CA LEU A 67 -13.19 -18.72 8.38
C LEU A 67 -13.78 -17.72 7.37
N HIS A 68 -15.03 -17.89 6.97
CA HIS A 68 -15.68 -17.00 6.01
C HIS A 68 -15.90 -15.59 6.58
N HIS A 69 -16.41 -15.49 7.81
CA HIS A 69 -16.64 -14.19 8.46
C HIS A 69 -15.33 -13.43 8.72
N ASP A 70 -14.29 -14.13 9.19
CA ASP A 70 -12.98 -13.52 9.42
C ASP A 70 -12.38 -12.97 8.12
N ARG A 71 -12.52 -13.72 7.01
CA ARG A 71 -12.05 -13.28 5.69
C ARG A 71 -12.84 -12.11 5.15
N GLN A 72 -14.14 -12.06 5.39
CA GLN A 72 -14.96 -10.95 4.93
C GLN A 72 -14.60 -9.66 5.66
N ALA A 73 -14.40 -9.71 6.98
CA ALA A 73 -13.94 -8.56 7.76
C ALA A 73 -12.54 -8.08 7.32
N GLU A 74 -11.64 -9.02 6.97
CA GLU A 74 -10.30 -8.68 6.49
C GLU A 74 -10.33 -8.05 5.09
N VAL A 75 -11.16 -8.55 4.18
CA VAL A 75 -11.38 -7.96 2.86
C VAL A 75 -11.93 -6.55 2.98
N ASP A 76 -12.94 -6.33 3.82
CA ASP A 76 -13.53 -5.00 4.03
C ASP A 76 -12.49 -4.01 4.57
N ARG A 77 -11.65 -4.46 5.53
CA ARG A 77 -10.54 -3.66 6.06
C ARG A 77 -9.53 -3.31 4.97
N LEU A 78 -9.10 -4.28 4.17
CA LEU A 78 -8.13 -4.07 3.09
C LEU A 78 -8.69 -3.14 2.01
N GLN A 79 -9.97 -3.28 1.68
CA GLN A 79 -10.64 -2.40 0.73
C GLN A 79 -10.69 -0.95 1.25
N ALA A 80 -10.96 -0.74 2.54
CA ALA A 80 -10.91 0.59 3.15
C ALA A 80 -9.50 1.20 3.07
N VAL A 81 -8.44 0.40 3.26
CA VAL A 81 -7.04 0.85 3.12
C VAL A 81 -6.71 1.20 1.67
N ILE A 82 -7.14 0.40 0.69
CA ILE A 82 -6.93 0.71 -0.74
C ILE A 82 -7.59 2.04 -1.10
N VAL A 83 -8.83 2.26 -0.63
CA VAL A 83 -9.55 3.52 -0.88
C VAL A 83 -8.84 4.71 -0.23
N SER A 84 -8.32 4.56 0.99
CA SER A 84 -7.58 5.64 1.65
C SER A 84 -6.26 5.96 0.95
N MET A 85 -5.52 4.93 0.51
CA MET A 85 -4.30 5.11 -0.28
C MET A 85 -4.57 5.77 -1.64
N ALA A 86 -5.68 5.42 -2.30
CA ALA A 86 -6.07 6.05 -3.55
C ALA A 86 -6.37 7.56 -3.38
N LYS A 87 -7.00 7.95 -2.26
CA LYS A 87 -7.22 9.36 -1.92
C LYS A 87 -5.91 10.11 -1.70
N GLN A 88 -4.99 9.53 -0.93
CA GLN A 88 -3.66 10.12 -0.71
C GLN A 88 -2.89 10.26 -2.02
N ALA A 89 -2.90 9.24 -2.88
CA ALA A 89 -2.26 9.30 -4.20
C ALA A 89 -2.86 10.41 -5.09
N ALA A 90 -4.16 10.66 -5.00
CA ALA A 90 -4.80 11.76 -5.72
C ALA A 90 -4.34 13.14 -5.21
N GLU A 91 -4.12 13.31 -3.91
CA GLU A 91 -3.56 14.53 -3.33
C GLU A 91 -2.10 14.73 -3.77
N TRP A 92 -1.27 13.70 -3.68
CA TRP A 92 0.13 13.76 -4.14
C TRP A 92 0.24 14.09 -5.63
N ARG A 93 -0.68 13.61 -6.47
CA ARG A 93 -0.74 13.99 -7.90
C ARG A 93 -1.07 15.46 -8.12
N LYS A 94 -1.81 16.12 -7.22
CA LYS A 94 -2.05 17.57 -7.31
C LYS A 94 -0.79 18.34 -6.96
N VAL A 95 -0.13 17.95 -5.87
CA VAL A 95 1.15 18.54 -5.45
C VAL A 95 2.21 18.37 -6.55
N ALA A 96 2.34 17.16 -7.12
CA ALA A 96 3.28 16.90 -8.19
C ALA A 96 3.03 17.77 -9.44
N ARG A 97 1.77 17.98 -9.83
CA ARG A 97 1.43 18.88 -10.94
C ARG A 97 1.80 20.33 -10.64
N HIS A 98 1.48 20.80 -9.44
CA HIS A 98 1.83 22.16 -9.06
C HIS A 98 3.35 22.40 -9.03
N GLN A 99 4.11 21.41 -8.53
CA GLN A 99 5.58 21.46 -8.55
C GLN A 99 6.14 21.44 -9.98
N GLN A 100 5.51 20.69 -10.88
CA GLN A 100 5.90 20.65 -12.29
C GLN A 100 5.67 21.99 -12.99
N GLU A 101 4.52 22.63 -12.76
CA GLU A 101 4.22 23.99 -13.29
C GLU A 101 5.22 25.02 -12.76
N LEU A 102 5.53 24.97 -11.46
CA LEU A 102 6.48 25.88 -10.83
C LEU A 102 7.91 25.66 -11.36
N ALA A 103 8.31 24.41 -11.59
CA ALA A 103 9.60 24.07 -12.22
C ALA A 103 9.68 24.58 -13.67
N ALA A 104 8.59 24.47 -14.45
CA ALA A 104 8.53 25.00 -15.81
C ALA A 104 8.66 26.53 -15.83
N ALA A 105 7.94 27.24 -14.97
CA ALA A 105 8.06 28.70 -14.85
C ALA A 105 9.47 29.15 -14.44
N ARG A 106 10.13 28.39 -13.54
CA ARG A 106 11.54 28.65 -13.19
C ARG A 106 12.49 28.45 -14.36
N LEU A 107 12.25 27.47 -15.23
CA LEU A 107 13.06 27.26 -16.43
C LEU A 107 12.93 28.44 -17.40
N GLU A 108 11.71 28.93 -17.63
CA GLU A 108 11.48 30.10 -18.50
C GLU A 108 12.16 31.36 -17.95
N ASN A 109 12.02 31.64 -16.65
CA ASN A 109 12.68 32.79 -16.02
C ASN A 109 14.21 32.69 -16.08
N ASN A 110 14.78 31.50 -15.90
CA ASN A 110 16.23 31.32 -16.03
C ASN A 110 16.70 31.50 -17.47
N ALA A 111 15.93 31.07 -18.46
CA ALA A 111 16.26 31.27 -19.87
C ALA A 111 16.28 32.77 -20.22
N LEU A 112 15.30 33.54 -19.76
CA LEU A 112 15.28 35.00 -19.94
C LEU A 112 16.46 35.70 -19.27
N LEU A 113 16.84 35.25 -18.07
CA LEU A 113 18.02 35.79 -17.38
C LEU A 113 19.32 35.47 -18.12
N GLN A 114 19.44 34.28 -18.72
CA GLN A 114 20.59 33.92 -19.54
C GLN A 114 20.69 34.79 -20.80
N GLU A 115 19.58 35.01 -21.50
CA GLU A 115 19.53 35.90 -22.67
C GLU A 115 19.98 37.32 -22.32
N GLN A 116 19.54 37.85 -21.17
CA GLN A 116 20.00 39.16 -20.69
C GLN A 116 21.51 39.18 -20.40
N ILE A 117 22.05 38.14 -19.76
CA ILE A 117 23.49 38.05 -19.49
C ILE A 117 24.28 38.00 -20.80
N ASP A 118 23.85 37.19 -21.77
CA ASP A 118 24.50 37.05 -23.07
C ASP A 118 24.49 38.39 -23.85
N ASP A 119 23.35 39.10 -23.84
CA ASP A 119 23.24 40.43 -24.45
C ASP A 119 24.17 41.46 -23.77
N TYR A 120 24.28 41.42 -22.45
CA TYR A 120 25.21 42.26 -21.69
C TYR A 120 26.67 41.93 -22.03
N ASP A 121 27.04 40.66 -22.14
CA ASP A 121 28.39 40.23 -22.51
C ASP A 121 28.76 40.68 -23.94
N VAL A 122 27.82 40.63 -24.89
CA VAL A 122 28.02 41.16 -26.24
C VAL A 122 28.18 42.69 -26.22
N ALA A 123 27.39 43.39 -25.42
CA ALA A 123 27.48 44.85 -25.28
C ALA A 123 28.80 45.31 -24.64
N LEU A 124 29.32 44.52 -23.69
CA LEU A 124 30.67 44.68 -23.12
C LEU A 124 31.76 44.42 -24.16
N ALA A 125 31.66 43.32 -24.91
CA ALA A 125 32.65 42.94 -25.93
C ALA A 125 32.74 43.93 -27.10
N THR A 126 31.62 44.55 -27.46
CA THR A 126 31.55 45.59 -28.51
C THR A 126 31.95 46.98 -28.01
N GLY A 127 32.24 47.13 -26.71
CA GLY A 127 32.62 48.41 -26.10
C GLY A 127 31.50 49.44 -26.03
N ALA A 128 30.25 49.03 -26.30
CA ALA A 128 29.07 49.89 -26.26
C ALA A 128 28.67 50.26 -24.83
N VAL A 129 29.05 49.41 -23.86
CA VAL A 129 28.85 49.63 -22.42
C VAL A 129 30.21 49.44 -21.74
N GLY A 130 30.63 50.40 -20.93
CA GLY A 130 31.85 50.26 -20.12
C GLY A 130 31.65 49.22 -19.04
N ALA A 131 32.69 48.45 -18.72
CA ALA A 131 32.75 47.63 -17.51
C ALA A 131 32.72 48.55 -16.27
N CYS A 132 31.56 49.09 -15.93
CA CYS A 132 31.42 49.95 -14.76
C CYS A 132 31.51 49.07 -13.51
N ASP A 133 32.44 49.44 -12.63
CA ASP A 133 32.53 48.96 -11.25
C ASP A 133 31.13 48.89 -10.65
N ALA A 134 30.75 47.67 -10.22
CA ALA A 134 29.53 47.30 -9.50
C ALA A 134 28.63 48.49 -9.15
N ASP A 135 27.76 48.87 -10.09
CA ASP A 135 26.80 49.94 -9.88
C ASP A 135 25.97 49.59 -8.63
N ASP A 136 25.86 50.49 -7.66
CA ASP A 136 25.13 50.25 -6.41
C ASP A 136 23.69 49.78 -6.67
N GLU A 137 23.13 50.18 -7.81
CA GLU A 137 21.85 49.76 -8.36
C GLU A 137 21.81 48.25 -8.70
N TYR A 138 22.88 47.69 -9.28
CA TYR A 138 23.03 46.28 -9.62
C TYR A 138 23.19 45.41 -8.35
N LEU A 139 24.05 45.85 -7.41
CA LEU A 139 24.20 45.18 -6.11
C LEU A 139 22.90 45.19 -5.30
N ARG A 140 22.11 46.27 -5.39
CA ARG A 140 20.81 46.38 -4.74
C ARG A 140 19.76 45.44 -5.36
N ARG A 141 19.77 45.23 -6.68
CA ARG A 141 18.89 44.25 -7.36
C ARG A 141 19.28 42.81 -7.07
N MET A 142 20.57 42.48 -7.07
CA MET A 142 21.07 41.15 -6.68
C MET A 142 20.71 40.80 -5.23
N ARG A 143 20.78 41.76 -4.30
CA ARG A 143 20.39 41.55 -2.89
C ARG A 143 18.88 41.32 -2.73
N ALA A 144 18.05 41.87 -3.61
CA ALA A 144 16.61 41.65 -3.59
C ALA A 144 16.21 40.25 -4.11
N ILE A 145 17.05 39.61 -4.94
CA ILE A 145 16.80 38.27 -5.48
C ILE A 145 17.26 37.15 -4.50
N GLN A 146 18.17 37.45 -3.56
CA GLN A 146 18.71 36.48 -2.61
C GLN A 146 17.81 36.18 -1.39
N PHE A 147 16.70 36.89 -1.22
CA PHE A 147 15.79 36.69 -0.09
C PHE A 147 14.33 36.60 -0.57
N ASP A 148 13.96 35.42 -1.06
CA ASP A 148 12.61 34.83 -0.99
C ASP A 148 12.69 33.30 -1.10
#